data_AF-A0A1V6BNW7-F1
#
_entry.id   AF-A0A1V6BNW7-F1
#
_cell.length_a   1.000
_cell.length_b   1.000
_cell.length_c   1.000
_cell.angle_alpha   90.00
_cell.angle_beta   90.00
_cell.angle_gamma   90.00
#
_symmetry.space_group_name_H-M   'P 1'
#
loop_
_entity.id
_entity.type
_entity.pdbx_description
1 polymer ?
#
loop_
_entity_poly.entity_id
_entity_poly.type
_entity_poly.pdbx_seq_one_letter_code
_entity_poly.pdbx_strand_id
1 'polypeptide(L)'
;MEKRIVEIKGVKMEVDLRTATTIDSFKVGDKVRVLKKQYSDTFKVYSGIITGFVMFKTLPTIVVAYLDVSYNSANIEFININEKTEDVEIAPVTDYDIPWEKANVVESMDREIEKKKHEVRDLEMKKEYFLKCFGMYFEDAVKE
;
A
#
# COMPACT_ATOMS: atom_id res chain seq x y z
N MET A 1 24.71 2.71 32.20
CA MET A 1 23.37 3.33 32.37
C MET A 1 23.05 3.97 31.04
N GLU A 2 22.19 3.36 30.24
CA GLU A 2 21.88 3.88 28.90
C GLU A 2 20.42 4.32 28.90
N LYS A 3 20.22 5.60 29.19
CA LYS A 3 18.91 6.25 29.12
C LYS A 3 18.86 6.99 27.79
N ARG A 4 17.88 6.69 26.94
CA ARG A 4 17.67 7.42 25.70
C ARG A 4 16.51 8.38 25.91
N ILE A 5 16.81 9.68 25.88
CA ILE A 5 15.78 10.72 25.81
C ILE A 5 15.39 10.85 24.35
N VAL A 6 14.15 10.49 24.03
CA VAL A 6 13.58 10.72 22.70
C VAL A 6 12.72 11.98 22.81
N GLU A 7 13.10 13.02 22.08
CA GLU A 7 12.35 14.27 22.00
C GLU A 7 11.55 14.29 20.71
N ILE A 8 10.22 14.20 20.82
CA ILE A 8 9.31 14.31 19.68
C ILE A 8 8.42 15.53 19.94
N LYS A 9 8.62 16.60 19.16
CA LYS A 9 7.83 17.85 19.22
C LYS A 9 7.73 18.47 20.63
N GLY A 10 8.83 18.48 21.39
CA GLY A 10 8.92 19.16 22.70
C GLY A 10 8.41 18.35 23.91
N VAL A 11 7.95 17.12 23.71
CA VAL A 11 7.63 16.18 24.79
C VAL A 11 8.86 15.31 25.06
N LYS A 12 9.40 15.38 26.28
CA LYS A 12 10.53 14.57 26.73
C LYS A 12 10.00 13.30 27.38
N MET A 13 10.18 12.18 26.70
CA MET A 13 9.80 10.86 27.22
C MET A 13 11.07 10.15 27.72
N GLU A 14 11.10 9.82 29.01
CA GLU A 14 12.15 9.00 29.60
C GLU A 14 11.71 7.53 29.48
N VAL A 15 12.39 6.78 28.60
CA VAL A 15 12.12 5.36 28.39
C VAL A 15 13.23 4.57 29.10
N ASP A 16 12.87 3.82 30.14
CA ASP A 16 13.77 2.87 30.79
C ASP A 16 13.77 1.54 30.03
N LEU A 17 14.80 1.34 29.21
CA LEU A 17 14.96 0.14 28.37
C LEU A 17 15.42 -1.11 29.14
N ARG A 18 15.63 -1.03 30.48
CA ARG A 18 16.19 -2.17 31.25
C ARG A 18 15.24 -3.35 31.42
N THR A 19 13.93 -3.16 31.23
CA THR A 19 12.92 -4.21 31.47
C THR A 19 11.94 -4.43 30.32
N ALA A 20 11.98 -3.58 29.29
CA ALA A 20 11.06 -3.66 28.17
C ALA A 20 11.78 -4.14 26.90
N THR A 21 11.92 -5.45 26.75
CA THR A 21 12.06 -6.06 25.42
C THR A 21 10.64 -6.39 24.97
N THR A 22 9.98 -5.48 24.24
CA THR A 22 8.74 -5.84 23.54
C THR A 22 9.11 -6.76 22.40
N ILE A 23 9.00 -8.07 22.63
CA ILE A 23 8.93 -9.04 21.54
C ILE A 23 7.51 -8.92 21.01
N ASP A 24 7.32 -8.04 20.02
CA ASP A 24 6.06 -7.99 19.30
C ASP A 24 5.94 -9.28 18.47
N SER A 25 5.13 -10.21 18.95
CA SER A 25 4.83 -11.44 18.23
C SER A 25 3.74 -11.14 17.21
N PHE A 26 4.08 -11.27 15.93
CA PHE A 26 3.14 -11.07 14.83
C PHE A 26 2.68 -12.40 14.24
N LYS A 27 1.43 -12.44 13.79
CA LYS A 27 0.85 -13.52 12.96
C LYS A 27 0.16 -12.94 11.73
N VAL A 28 -0.11 -13.81 10.76
CA VAL A 28 -0.92 -13.46 9.60
C VAL A 28 -2.31 -13.01 10.08
N GLY A 29 -2.78 -11.89 9.54
CA GLY A 29 -4.04 -11.26 9.92
C GLY A 29 -3.89 -10.16 10.98
N ASP A 30 -2.72 -9.98 11.58
CA ASP A 30 -2.50 -8.89 12.53
C ASP A 30 -2.56 -7.55 11.83
N LYS A 31 -3.25 -6.60 12.47
CA LYS A 31 -3.34 -5.22 12.03
C LYS A 31 -2.09 -4.49 12.47
N VAL A 32 -1.45 -3.80 11.54
CA VAL A 32 -0.21 -3.06 11.78
C VAL A 32 -0.33 -1.64 11.23
N ARG A 33 0.41 -0.72 11.84
CA ARG A 33 0.76 0.56 11.23
C ARG A 33 2.02 0.36 10.40
N VAL A 34 2.04 0.92 9.20
CA VAL A 34 3.23 0.93 8.34
C VAL A 34 3.71 2.37 8.26
N LEU A 35 4.86 2.68 8.84
CA LEU A 35 5.55 3.95 8.62
C LEU A 35 6.44 3.78 7.40
N LYS A 36 6.28 4.64 6.39
CA LYS A 36 7.11 4.58 5.18
C LYS A 36 7.49 5.99 4.74
N LYS A 37 8.76 6.16 4.36
CA LYS A 37 9.25 7.41 3.79
C LYS A 37 8.53 7.73 2.48
N GLN A 38 8.15 8.99 2.31
CA GLN A 38 7.59 9.54 1.09
C GLN A 38 8.68 10.36 0.37
N TYR A 39 8.27 11.31 -0.48
CA TYR A 39 9.21 12.22 -1.13
C TYR A 39 9.90 13.13 -0.09
N SER A 40 11.19 13.43 -0.32
CA SER A 40 12.04 14.14 0.65
C SER A 40 12.11 13.42 2.01
N ASP A 41 12.38 14.13 3.11
CA ASP A 41 12.46 13.54 4.45
C ASP A 41 11.10 13.53 5.18
N THR A 42 10.03 13.24 4.44
CA THR A 42 8.68 13.10 4.99
C THR A 42 8.31 11.63 5.15
N PHE A 43 7.53 11.31 6.18
CA PHE A 43 7.06 9.95 6.44
C PHE A 43 5.54 9.95 6.56
N LYS A 44 4.88 8.91 6.03
CA LYS A 44 3.43 8.70 6.15
C LYS A 44 3.17 7.36 6.85
N VAL A 45 2.14 7.35 7.67
CA VAL A 45 1.65 6.15 8.35
C VAL A 45 0.44 5.61 7.60
N TYR A 46 0.48 4.31 7.29
CA TYR A 46 -0.58 3.60 6.60
C TYR A 46 -1.19 2.55 7.54
N SER A 47 -2.47 2.22 7.30
CA SER A 47 -3.12 1.09 7.95
C SER A 47 -2.85 -0.16 7.12
N GLY A 48 -2.31 -1.21 7.74
CA GLY A 48 -1.99 -2.44 7.05
C GLY A 48 -2.35 -3.70 7.82
N ILE A 49 -2.19 -4.83 7.15
CA ILE A 49 -2.40 -6.16 7.67
C ILE A 49 -1.25 -7.06 7.21
N ILE A 50 -0.73 -7.87 8.13
CA ILE A 50 0.27 -8.87 7.78
C ILE A 50 -0.41 -9.97 6.97
N THR A 51 0.04 -10.16 5.74
CA THR A 51 -0.52 -11.14 4.80
C THR A 51 0.28 -12.44 4.76
N GLY A 52 1.54 -12.42 5.19
CA GLY A 52 2.38 -13.61 5.16
C GLY A 52 3.77 -13.40 5.75
N PHE A 53 4.42 -14.53 6.02
CA PHE A 53 5.84 -14.61 6.31
C PHE A 53 6.47 -15.53 5.29
N VAL A 54 7.46 -15.03 4.55
CA VAL A 54 8.20 -15.77 3.55
C VAL A 54 9.58 -16.09 4.12
N MET A 55 9.75 -17.33 4.54
CA MET A 55 10.96 -17.82 5.20
C MET A 55 12.03 -18.22 4.17
N PHE A 56 12.62 -17.24 3.48
CA PHE A 56 13.82 -17.52 2.69
C PHE A 56 14.97 -17.94 3.61
N LYS A 57 15.82 -18.86 3.15
CA LYS A 57 16.91 -19.45 3.97
C LYS A 57 17.84 -18.41 4.61
N THR A 58 18.08 -17.29 3.91
CA THR A 58 19.01 -16.24 4.35
C THR A 58 18.33 -14.90 4.57
N LEU A 59 17.05 -14.75 4.24
CA LEU A 59 16.38 -13.45 4.26
C LEU A 59 14.88 -13.57 4.55
N PRO A 60 14.48 -14.02 5.75
CA PRO A 60 13.08 -14.04 6.14
C PRO A 60 12.42 -12.68 5.88
N THR A 61 11.23 -12.70 5.28
CA THR A 61 10.54 -11.49 4.82
C THR A 61 9.10 -11.50 5.29
N ILE A 62 8.65 -10.40 5.88
CA ILE A 62 7.26 -10.16 6.23
C ILE A 62 6.57 -9.49 5.04
N VAL A 63 5.38 -9.97 4.67
CA VAL A 63 4.58 -9.37 3.60
C VAL A 63 3.39 -8.65 4.23
N VAL A 64 3.31 -7.34 4.02
CA VAL A 64 2.25 -6.49 4.58
C VAL A 64 1.47 -5.86 3.44
N ALA A 65 0.15 -6.02 3.47
CA ALA A 65 -0.75 -5.24 2.62
C ALA A 65 -1.15 -3.97 3.39
N TYR A 66 -1.05 -2.80 2.77
CA TYR A 66 -1.44 -1.53 3.38
C TYR A 66 -2.34 -0.72 2.46
N LEU A 67 -3.20 0.08 3.08
CA LEU A 67 -4.12 0.99 2.41
C LEU A 67 -3.43 2.34 2.18
N ASP A 68 -3.16 2.68 0.92
CA ASP A 68 -2.86 4.05 0.51
C ASP A 68 -4.14 4.74 0.04
N VAL A 69 -4.75 5.46 0.98
CA VAL A 69 -5.92 6.28 0.72
C VAL A 69 -5.47 7.72 0.50
N SER A 70 -5.99 8.30 -0.57
CA SER A 70 -5.94 9.72 -0.86
C SER A 70 -7.36 10.28 -0.99
N TYR A 71 -7.48 11.57 -1.24
CA TYR A 71 -8.79 12.22 -1.44
C TYR A 71 -9.61 11.59 -2.59
N ASN A 72 -8.94 11.06 -3.63
CA ASN A 72 -9.59 10.56 -4.85
C ASN A 72 -9.23 9.11 -5.20
N SER A 73 -8.51 8.39 -4.34
CA SER A 73 -8.09 7.02 -4.63
C SER A 73 -7.99 6.21 -3.34
N ALA A 74 -8.21 4.91 -3.48
CA ALA A 74 -8.00 3.95 -2.41
C ALA A 74 -7.32 2.72 -2.99
N ASN A 75 -6.02 2.57 -2.69
CA ASN A 75 -5.19 1.49 -3.22
C ASN A 75 -4.78 0.53 -2.11
N ILE A 76 -4.73 -0.75 -2.46
CA ILE A 76 -4.06 -1.77 -1.65
C ILE A 76 -2.68 -1.98 -2.24
N GLU A 77 -1.65 -1.65 -1.48
CA GLU A 77 -0.26 -1.87 -1.85
C GLU A 77 0.35 -2.95 -0.97
N PHE A 78 1.36 -3.64 -1.48
CA PHE A 78 2.10 -4.66 -0.75
C PHE A 78 3.52 -4.20 -0.52
N ILE A 79 4.03 -4.44 0.68
CA ILE A 79 5.43 -4.20 1.04
C ILE A 79 6.05 -5.43 1.66
N ASN A 80 7.30 -5.67 1.27
CA ASN A 80 8.13 -6.76 1.75
C ASN A 80 9.18 -6.18 2.69
N ILE A 81 9.15 -6.62 3.95
CA ILE A 81 10.00 -6.10 5.01
C ILE A 81 10.94 -7.21 5.48
N ASN A 82 12.24 -6.96 5.38
CA ASN A 82 13.31 -7.84 5.85
C ASN A 82 14.49 -7.01 6.37
N GLU A 83 15.58 -7.65 6.77
CA GLU A 83 16.75 -6.98 7.35
C GLU A 83 17.40 -5.92 6.44
N LYS A 84 17.14 -5.96 5.13
CA LYS A 84 17.68 -5.02 4.13
C LYS A 84 16.70 -3.93 3.75
N THR A 85 15.47 -3.97 4.27
CA THR A 85 14.48 -2.94 3.99
C THR A 85 14.83 -1.68 4.80
N GLU A 86 15.12 -0.60 4.09
CA GLU A 86 15.34 0.73 4.67
C GLU A 86 14.05 1.57 4.58
N ASP A 87 13.98 2.67 5.33
CA ASP A 87 12.91 3.68 5.24
C ASP A 87 11.47 3.20 5.52
N VAL A 88 11.32 2.03 6.14
CA VAL A 88 10.04 1.39 6.45
C VAL A 88 10.08 0.74 7.83
N GLU A 89 9.05 0.99 8.62
CA GLU A 89 8.85 0.36 9.92
C GLU A 89 7.40 -0.11 10.08
N ILE A 90 7.19 -1.15 10.91
CA ILE A 90 5.87 -1.59 11.33
C ILE A 90 5.72 -1.53 12.84
N ALA A 91 4.51 -1.19 13.29
CA ALA A 91 4.15 -1.19 14.70
C ALA A 91 2.77 -1.82 14.89
N PRO A 92 2.50 -2.47 16.04
CA PRO A 92 1.17 -2.95 16.37
C PRO A 92 0.16 -1.79 16.41
N VAL A 93 -1.08 -2.08 16.03
CA VAL A 93 -2.20 -1.12 16.12
C VAL A 93 -2.64 -0.98 17.58
N THR A 94 -2.93 0.25 18.00
CA THR A 94 -3.49 0.56 19.32
C THR A 94 -5.02 0.65 19.26
N ASP A 95 -5.70 0.46 20.39
CA ASP A 95 -7.18 0.46 20.44
C ASP A 95 -7.83 1.77 20.00
N TYR A 96 -7.06 2.87 19.96
CA TYR A 96 -7.52 4.20 19.55
C TYR A 96 -7.27 4.52 18.09
N ASP A 97 -6.72 3.59 17.32
CA ASP A 97 -6.50 3.76 15.90
C ASP A 97 -7.84 3.74 15.17
N ILE A 98 -8.34 4.91 14.78
CA ILE A 98 -9.53 5.05 13.95
C ILE A 98 -9.17 4.61 12.52
N PRO A 99 -9.68 3.47 12.02
CA PRO A 99 -9.51 3.12 10.63
C PRO A 99 -10.32 4.08 9.75
N TRP A 100 -9.89 4.27 8.50
CA TRP A 100 -10.75 4.87 7.48
C TRP A 100 -12.08 4.12 7.45
N GLU A 101 -13.21 4.84 7.42
CA GLU A 101 -14.52 4.21 7.34
C GLU A 101 -14.59 3.34 6.09
N LYS A 102 -14.88 2.04 6.29
CA LYS A 102 -14.99 1.03 5.22
C LYS A 102 -15.81 1.54 4.02
N ALA A 103 -16.88 2.29 4.28
CA ALA A 103 -17.75 2.87 3.26
C ALA A 103 -16.97 3.79 2.29
N ASN A 104 -16.13 4.69 2.82
CA ASN A 104 -15.38 5.65 2.01
C ASN A 104 -14.33 4.96 1.12
N VAL A 105 -13.71 3.89 1.60
CA VAL A 105 -12.72 3.10 0.83
C VAL A 105 -13.38 2.37 -0.33
N VAL A 106 -14.49 1.66 -0.06
CA VAL A 106 -15.21 0.89 -1.09
C VAL A 106 -15.79 1.82 -2.16
N GLU A 107 -16.42 2.93 -1.76
CA GLU A 107 -16.94 3.91 -2.73
C GLU A 107 -15.86 4.46 -3.67
N SER A 108 -14.67 4.73 -3.14
CA SER A 108 -13.54 5.22 -3.93
C SER A 108 -13.12 4.19 -4.99
N MET A 109 -13.02 2.91 -4.57
CA MET A 109 -12.72 1.81 -5.49
C MET A 109 -13.81 1.63 -6.56
N ASP A 110 -15.09 1.71 -6.19
CA ASP A 110 -16.21 1.58 -7.13
C ASP A 110 -16.22 2.69 -8.19
N ARG A 111 -15.92 3.94 -7.79
CA ARG A 111 -15.78 5.06 -8.73
C ARG A 111 -14.65 4.83 -9.74
N GLU A 112 -13.52 4.29 -9.28
CA GLU A 112 -12.38 3.99 -10.15
C GLU A 112 -12.69 2.84 -11.13
N ILE A 113 -13.40 1.81 -10.67
CA ILE A 113 -13.90 0.72 -11.52
C ILE A 113 -14.80 1.27 -12.62
N GLU A 114 -15.77 2.12 -12.29
CA GLU A 114 -16.71 2.64 -13.27
C GLU A 114 -16.02 3.54 -14.30
N LYS A 115 -15.07 4.37 -13.86
CA LYS A 115 -14.23 5.17 -14.76
C LYS A 115 -13.49 4.27 -15.76
N LYS A 116 -12.87 3.18 -15.30
CA LYS A 116 -12.14 2.25 -16.17
C LYS A 116 -13.05 1.50 -17.14
N LYS A 117 -14.27 1.12 -16.73
CA LYS A 117 -15.27 0.54 -17.63
C LYS A 117 -15.68 1.51 -18.74
N HIS A 118 -15.81 2.81 -18.43
CA HIS A 118 -16.08 3.82 -19.45
C HIS A 118 -14.93 3.93 -20.46
N GLU A 119 -13.69 4.01 -19.97
CA GLU A 119 -12.50 4.06 -20.83
C GLU A 119 -12.42 2.86 -21.78
N VAL A 120 -12.74 1.65 -21.30
CA VAL A 120 -12.81 0.44 -22.14
C VAL A 120 -13.86 0.58 -23.23
N ARG A 121 -15.09 1.00 -22.89
CA ARG A 121 -16.16 1.22 -23.87
C ARG A 121 -15.76 2.21 -24.96
N ASP A 122 -15.14 3.32 -24.58
CA ASP A 122 -14.66 4.33 -25.53
C ASP A 122 -13.60 3.76 -26.49
N LEU A 123 -12.67 2.96 -25.97
CA LEU A 123 -11.63 2.30 -26.77
C LEU A 123 -12.21 1.25 -27.72
N GLU A 124 -13.21 0.48 -27.28
CA GLU A 124 -13.93 -0.48 -28.10
C GLU A 124 -14.66 0.21 -29.25
N MET A 125 -15.37 1.31 -28.99
CA MET A 125 -16.03 2.11 -30.03
C MET A 125 -15.03 2.66 -31.05
N LYS A 126 -13.87 3.16 -30.60
CA LYS A 126 -12.81 3.65 -31.49
C LYS A 126 -12.24 2.53 -32.35
N LYS A 127 -12.04 1.34 -31.78
CA LYS A 127 -11.57 0.15 -32.52
C LYS A 127 -12.59 -0.27 -33.57
N GLU A 128 -13.87 -0.34 -33.23
CA GLU A 128 -14.95 -0.68 -34.17
C GLU A 128 -15.03 0.35 -35.31
N TYR A 129 -15.00 1.64 -34.97
CA TYR A 129 -14.99 2.71 -35.97
C TYR A 129 -13.79 2.60 -36.90
N PHE A 130 -12.59 2.32 -36.36
CA PHE A 130 -11.40 2.11 -37.16
C PHE A 130 -11.58 0.93 -38.12
N LEU A 131 -12.04 -0.23 -37.65
CA LEU A 131 -12.26 -1.40 -38.52
C LEU A 131 -13.31 -1.10 -39.61
N LYS A 132 -14.38 -0.40 -39.27
CA LYS A 132 -15.45 -0.07 -40.23
C LYS A 132 -14.99 0.93 -41.29
N CYS A 133 -14.25 1.95 -40.92
CA CYS A 133 -13.92 3.07 -41.80
C CYS A 133 -12.54 2.94 -42.45
N PHE A 134 -11.58 2.32 -41.76
CA PHE A 134 -10.21 2.17 -42.22
C PHE A 134 -9.86 0.73 -42.59
N GLY A 135 -10.63 -0.27 -42.14
CA GLY A 135 -10.39 -1.68 -42.47
C GLY A 135 -10.35 -1.98 -43.97
N MET A 136 -11.16 -1.26 -44.76
CA MET A 136 -11.19 -1.39 -46.22
C MET A 136 -9.84 -1.08 -46.90
N TYR A 137 -8.99 -0.26 -46.29
CA TYR A 137 -7.65 0.03 -46.83
C TYR A 137 -6.64 -1.11 -46.61
N PHE A 138 -6.99 -2.12 -45.81
CA PHE A 138 -6.10 -3.24 -45.48
C PHE A 138 -6.54 -4.56 -46.13
N GLU A 139 -7.71 -4.61 -46.79
CA GLU A 139 -8.17 -5.81 -47.51
C GLU A 139 -7.36 -6.10 -48.80
N ASP A 140 -6.75 -5.08 -49.40
CA ASP A 140 -5.91 -5.21 -50.61
C ASP A 140 -4.45 -5.63 -50.34
N ALA A 141 -4.00 -5.62 -49.08
CA ALA A 141 -2.61 -5.95 -48.72
C ALA A 141 -2.34 -7.46 -48.54
N VAL A 142 -3.35 -8.32 -48.72
CA VAL A 142 -3.25 -9.79 -48.57
C VAL A 142 -3.24 -10.52 -49.92
N LYS A 143 -3.21 -9.79 -51.05
CA LYS A 143 -3.24 -10.34 -52.41
C LYS A 143 -1.91 -10.25 -53.20
N GLU A 144 -0.77 -10.13 -52.52
CA GLU A 144 0.56 -10.31 -53.15
C GLU A 144 1.30 -11.51 -52.57
#